data_AF-A0A3P6R9F5-F1
#
_entry.id   AF-A0A3P6R9F5-F1
#
_cell.length_a   1.000
_cell.length_b   1.000
_cell.length_c   1.000
_cell.angle_alpha   90.00
_cell.angle_beta   90.00
_cell.angle_gamma   90.00
#
_symmetry.space_group_name_H-M   'P 1'
#
loop_
_entity.id
_entity.type
_entity.pdbx_description
1 polymer ?
#
loop_
_entity_poly.entity_id
_entity_poly.type
_entity_poly.pdbx_seq_one_letter_code
_entity_poly.pdbx_strand_id
1 'polypeptide(L)'
;MDYYKVLFGLLNALKVDAVLMEYEDMFPYANELGLLRRHNSYSVTELQSILQLASDNNLEVIPLVQTFGHLEFVLKHQKYASLREDPMKSDTVCPSDNSSWNLITEMLKQVDDELNNTQLQNRSQRLLLT
;
A
#
# COMPACT_ATOMS: atom_id res chain seq x y z
N MET A 1 -11.09 -0.31 11.78
CA MET A 1 -12.19 -0.55 10.82
C MET A 1 -13.35 0.41 10.94
N ASP A 2 -13.84 0.74 12.13
CA ASP A 2 -15.03 1.60 12.27
C ASP A 2 -14.85 3.00 11.69
N TYR A 3 -13.64 3.56 11.75
CA TYR A 3 -13.33 4.84 11.12
C TYR A 3 -13.53 4.82 9.60
N TYR A 4 -13.06 3.77 8.91
CA TYR A 4 -13.24 3.65 7.46
C TYR A 4 -14.72 3.57 7.07
N LYS A 5 -15.57 2.93 7.88
CA LYS A 5 -17.02 2.85 7.60
C LYS A 5 -17.65 4.25 7.58
N VAL A 6 -17.29 5.07 8.56
CA VAL A 6 -17.77 6.46 8.64
C VAL A 6 -17.19 7.29 7.50
N LEU A 7 -15.87 7.22 7.28
CA LEU A 7 -15.18 8.01 6.28
C LEU A 7 -15.66 7.70 4.86
N PHE A 8 -15.69 6.42 4.47
CA PHE A 8 -16.11 6.02 3.13
C PHE A 8 -17.59 6.31 2.87
N GLY A 9 -18.45 6.13 3.88
CA GLY A 9 -19.85 6.55 3.79
C GLY A 9 -20.00 8.04 3.56
N LEU A 10 -19.21 8.87 4.25
CA LEU A 10 -19.18 10.32 4.04
C LEU A 10 -18.70 10.68 2.63
N LEU A 11 -17.60 10.09 2.17
CA LEU A 11 -17.04 10.37 0.84
C LEU A 11 -18.01 9.99 -0.29
N ASN A 12 -18.71 8.86 -0.16
CA ASN A 12 -19.76 8.46 -1.09
C ASN A 12 -20.95 9.43 -1.07
N ALA A 13 -21.37 9.89 0.11
CA ALA A 13 -22.42 10.92 0.23
C ALA A 13 -22.02 12.23 -0.45
N LEU A 14 -20.72 12.56 -0.44
CA LEU A 14 -20.12 13.70 -1.12
C LEU A 14 -19.84 13.47 -2.61
N LYS A 15 -20.16 12.30 -3.16
CA LYS A 15 -19.93 11.93 -4.58
C LYS A 15 -18.46 11.93 -4.98
N VAL A 16 -17.58 11.54 -4.06
CA VAL A 16 -16.17 11.24 -4.37
C VAL A 16 -16.11 9.88 -5.08
N ASP A 17 -15.31 9.78 -6.14
CA ASP A 17 -15.16 8.55 -6.93
C ASP A 17 -13.99 7.67 -6.45
N ALA A 18 -12.93 8.28 -5.92
CA ALA A 18 -11.70 7.57 -5.56
C ALA A 18 -10.97 8.20 -4.36
N VAL A 19 -10.19 7.37 -3.67
CA VAL A 19 -9.25 7.79 -2.62
C VAL A 19 -7.84 7.35 -2.98
N LEU A 20 -6.90 8.29 -2.93
CA LEU A 20 -5.48 8.00 -3.00
C LEU A 20 -5.01 7.59 -1.59
N MET A 21 -4.56 6.35 -1.43
CA MET A 21 -4.18 5.79 -0.14
C MET A 21 -2.68 5.48 -0.11
N GLU A 22 -1.98 6.19 0.75
CA GLU A 22 -0.59 5.91 1.09
C GLU A 22 -0.53 4.90 2.25
N TYR A 23 0.20 3.80 2.06
CA TYR A 23 0.28 2.73 3.05
C TYR A 23 1.60 2.69 3.84
N GLU A 24 2.72 3.11 3.26
CA GLU A 24 4.07 3.02 3.86
C GLU A 24 4.30 1.73 4.68
N ASP A 25 4.63 1.83 5.97
CA ASP A 25 4.87 0.71 6.88
C ASP A 25 3.60 0.07 7.45
N MET A 26 2.41 0.62 7.17
CA MET A 26 1.13 -0.02 7.49
C MET A 26 0.76 -1.13 6.49
N PHE A 27 1.38 -1.17 5.31
CA PHE A 27 1.14 -2.23 4.32
C PHE A 27 1.62 -3.60 4.85
N PRO A 28 0.87 -4.71 4.63
CA PRO A 28 1.23 -6.04 5.10
C PRO A 28 2.35 -6.71 4.27
N TYR A 29 3.50 -6.06 4.11
CA TYR A 29 4.64 -6.62 3.37
C TYR A 29 5.03 -8.01 3.89
N ALA A 30 5.36 -8.90 2.95
CA ALA A 30 5.73 -10.28 3.21
C ALA A 30 7.23 -10.54 2.99
N ASN A 31 7.67 -11.73 3.42
CA ASN A 31 9.03 -12.23 3.18
C ASN A 31 10.11 -11.25 3.67
N GLU A 32 11.12 -10.99 2.84
CA GLU A 32 12.23 -10.08 3.10
C GLU A 32 11.80 -8.62 3.37
N LEU A 33 10.63 -8.21 2.87
CA LEU A 33 10.05 -6.89 3.12
C LEU A 33 9.21 -6.86 4.42
N GLY A 34 8.97 -8.01 5.05
CA GLY A 34 8.17 -8.09 6.28
C GLY A 34 8.77 -7.31 7.46
N LEU A 35 10.06 -6.97 7.41
CA LEU A 35 10.74 -6.11 8.39
C LEU A 35 10.34 -4.63 8.28
N LEU A 36 9.78 -4.21 7.15
CA LEU A 36 9.33 -2.83 6.90
C LEU A 36 8.08 -2.50 7.69
N ARG A 37 7.30 -3.53 8.05
CA ARG A 37 6.04 -3.37 8.77
C ARG A 37 6.26 -2.79 10.14
N ARG A 38 5.44 -1.80 10.49
CA ARG A 38 5.30 -1.39 11.89
C ARG A 38 4.52 -2.42 12.69
N HIS A 39 4.67 -2.42 14.01
CA HIS A 39 4.07 -3.39 14.91
C HIS A 39 2.53 -3.53 14.74
N ASN A 40 1.84 -2.42 14.45
CA ASN A 40 0.40 -2.37 14.26
C ASN A 40 0.00 -2.12 12.80
N SER A 41 0.79 -2.62 11.84
CA SER A 41 0.43 -2.62 10.43
C SER A 41 -0.86 -3.39 10.19
N TYR A 42 -1.50 -3.18 9.05
CA TYR A 42 -2.62 -4.03 8.66
C TYR A 42 -2.16 -5.48 8.51
N SER A 43 -3.07 -6.41 8.78
CA SER A 43 -3.04 -7.75 8.22
C SER A 43 -3.58 -7.75 6.79
N VAL A 44 -3.29 -8.81 6.03
CA VAL A 44 -3.84 -9.01 4.67
C VAL A 44 -5.38 -9.01 4.69
N THR A 45 -5.99 -9.65 5.69
CA THR A 45 -7.44 -9.70 5.84
C THR A 45 -8.05 -8.34 6.18
N GLU A 46 -7.36 -7.51 6.97
CA GLU A 46 -7.78 -6.13 7.22
C GLU A 46 -7.67 -5.27 5.96
N LEU A 47 -6.58 -5.39 5.18
CA LEU A 47 -6.43 -4.69 3.91
C LEU A 47 -7.58 -5.06 2.95
N GLN A 48 -7.86 -6.35 2.77
CA GLN A 48 -8.97 -6.83 1.95
C GLN A 48 -10.32 -6.26 2.41
N SER A 49 -10.53 -6.21 3.71
CA SER A 49 -11.77 -5.66 4.29
C SER A 49 -11.88 -4.14 4.08
N ILE A 50 -10.76 -3.39 4.07
CA ILE A 50 -10.75 -1.96 3.72
C ILE A 50 -11.15 -1.77 2.25
N LEU A 51 -10.54 -2.54 1.35
CA LEU A 51 -10.80 -2.48 -0.09
C LEU A 51 -12.24 -2.88 -0.43
N GLN A 52 -12.78 -3.92 0.23
CA GLN A 52 -14.19 -4.29 0.11
C GLN A 52 -15.10 -3.15 0.55
N LEU A 53 -14.83 -2.56 1.72
CA LEU A 53 -15.64 -1.48 2.26
C LEU A 53 -15.62 -0.22 1.37
N ALA A 54 -14.49 0.08 0.72
CA ALA A 54 -14.41 1.13 -0.29
C ALA A 54 -15.29 0.80 -1.51
N SER A 55 -15.20 -0.44 -2.01
CA SER A 55 -15.98 -0.92 -3.15
C SER A 55 -17.50 -0.87 -2.88
N ASP A 56 -17.92 -1.25 -1.67
CA ASP A 56 -19.31 -1.18 -1.22
C ASP A 56 -19.84 0.27 -1.17
N ASN A 57 -18.93 1.24 -1.02
CA ASN A 57 -19.22 2.67 -1.05
C ASN A 57 -18.97 3.30 -2.43
N ASN A 58 -18.77 2.51 -3.48
CA ASN A 58 -18.44 2.97 -4.83
C ASN A 58 -17.19 3.86 -4.89
N LEU A 59 -16.22 3.61 -4.00
CA LEU A 59 -14.93 4.28 -3.99
C LEU A 59 -13.85 3.35 -4.56
N GLU A 60 -13.10 3.86 -5.52
CA GLU A 60 -11.85 3.25 -5.96
C GLU A 60 -10.73 3.59 -4.97
N VAL A 61 -9.92 2.60 -4.60
CA VAL A 61 -8.70 2.84 -3.82
C VAL A 61 -7.51 2.81 -4.77
N ILE A 62 -6.85 3.94 -4.92
CA ILE A 62 -5.64 4.09 -5.71
C ILE A 62 -4.45 4.05 -4.75
N PRO A 63 -3.52 3.09 -4.86
CA PRO A 63 -2.37 3.02 -3.99
C PRO A 63 -1.37 4.14 -4.33
N LEU A 64 -0.86 4.84 -3.32
CA LEU A 64 0.35 5.64 -3.44
C LEU A 64 1.51 4.82 -2.86
N VAL A 65 2.46 4.48 -3.73
CA VAL A 65 3.70 3.78 -3.37
C VAL A 65 4.87 4.71 -3.63
N GLN A 66 5.67 4.95 -2.60
CA GLN A 66 6.89 5.75 -2.71
C GLN A 66 7.98 4.96 -3.45
N THR A 67 8.57 5.57 -4.48
CA THR A 67 9.55 4.90 -5.38
C THR A 67 10.90 5.61 -5.45
N PHE A 68 11.06 6.73 -4.75
CA PHE A 68 12.30 7.50 -4.76
C PHE A 68 12.60 8.17 -3.41
N GLY A 69 11.79 9.15 -3.02
CA GLY A 69 11.85 9.82 -1.72
C GLY A 69 10.80 9.28 -0.74
N HIS A 70 10.74 9.84 0.47
CA HIS A 70 9.82 9.42 1.54
C HIS A 70 9.95 7.92 1.92
N LEU A 71 11.19 7.41 1.84
CA LEU A 71 11.51 6.02 2.13
C LEU A 71 12.11 5.84 3.52
N GLU A 72 11.88 6.75 4.47
CA GLU A 72 12.35 6.64 5.85
C GLU A 72 11.89 5.33 6.49
N PHE A 73 10.68 4.87 6.18
CA PHE A 73 10.17 3.60 6.66
C PHE A 73 10.96 2.38 6.15
N VAL A 74 11.70 2.53 5.06
CA VAL A 74 12.54 1.50 4.44
C VAL A 74 14.01 1.66 4.82
N LEU A 75 14.57 2.83 4.53
CA LEU A 75 16.00 3.08 4.61
C LEU A 75 16.48 3.34 6.04
N LYS A 76 15.58 3.46 7.04
CA LYS A 76 15.95 3.43 8.46
C LYS A 76 16.54 2.07 8.88
N HIS A 77 16.21 1.00 8.17
CA HIS A 77 16.68 -0.35 8.51
C HIS A 77 18.10 -0.58 8.00
N GLN A 78 18.96 -1.14 8.85
CA GLN A 78 20.37 -1.40 8.53
C GLN A 78 20.55 -2.22 7.24
N LYS A 79 19.63 -3.14 6.96
CA LYS A 79 19.61 -3.96 5.74
C LYS A 79 19.57 -3.13 4.44
N TYR A 80 18.89 -2.00 4.46
CA TYR A 80 18.70 -1.13 3.29
C TYR A 80 19.49 0.18 3.38
N ALA A 81 20.27 0.39 4.44
CA ALA A 81 21.00 1.63 4.66
C ALA A 81 22.05 1.94 3.57
N SER A 82 22.60 0.91 2.92
CA SER A 82 23.54 1.09 1.80
C SER A 82 22.87 1.62 0.53
N LEU A 83 21.54 1.56 0.44
CA LEU A 83 20.78 2.01 -0.71
C LEU A 83 20.41 3.50 -0.64
N ARG A 84 20.86 4.24 0.38
CA ARG A 84 20.57 5.67 0.51
C ARG A 84 21.36 6.47 -0.53
N GLU A 85 20.74 7.49 -1.12
CA GLU A 85 21.43 8.47 -1.99
C GLU A 85 22.48 9.26 -1.20
N ASP A 86 22.10 9.75 -0.02
CA ASP A 86 23.00 10.36 0.95
C ASP A 86 23.12 9.39 2.16
N PRO A 87 24.32 8.86 2.48
CA PRO A 87 24.49 7.93 3.60
C PRO A 87 23.96 8.45 4.95
N MET A 88 23.89 9.78 5.13
CA MET A 88 23.42 10.44 6.34
C MET A 88 21.90 10.66 6.38
N LYS A 89 21.17 10.42 5.27
CA LYS A 89 19.72 10.63 5.17
C LYS A 89 19.00 9.34 4.76
N SER A 90 17.93 9.02 5.46
CA SER A 90 17.13 7.82 5.20
C SER A 90 15.89 8.09 4.34
N ASP A 91 15.78 9.24 3.71
CA ASP A 91 14.57 9.64 2.97
C ASP A 91 14.60 9.22 1.50
N THR A 92 15.78 9.19 0.89
CA THR A 92 15.94 9.03 -0.56
C THR A 92 16.82 7.83 -0.91
N VAL A 93 16.35 6.99 -1.83
CA VAL A 93 17.10 5.85 -2.37
C VAL A 93 18.04 6.29 -3.49
N CYS A 94 19.22 5.68 -3.57
CA CYS A 94 20.19 5.90 -4.65
C CYS A 94 19.67 5.27 -5.95
N PRO A 95 19.32 6.06 -6.97
CA PRO A 95 18.72 5.54 -8.20
C PRO A 95 19.76 4.86 -9.10
N SER A 96 21.05 5.10 -8.86
CA SER A 96 22.16 4.52 -9.64
C SER A 96 22.57 3.12 -9.17
N ASP A 97 22.11 2.68 -7.99
CA ASP A 97 22.32 1.31 -7.52
C ASP A 97 21.19 0.40 -8.02
N ASN A 98 21.55 -0.63 -8.80
CA ASN A 98 20.58 -1.61 -9.32
C ASN A 98 19.80 -2.34 -8.21
N SER A 99 20.35 -2.41 -7.00
CA SER A 99 19.68 -3.02 -5.85
C SER A 99 18.47 -2.20 -5.39
N SER A 100 18.49 -0.88 -5.61
CA SER A 100 17.34 0.00 -5.38
C SER A 100 16.18 -0.37 -6.30
N TRP A 101 16.45 -0.68 -7.56
CA TRP A 101 15.44 -1.14 -8.51
C TRP A 101 14.76 -2.43 -8.04
N ASN A 102 15.53 -3.40 -7.53
CA ASN A 102 14.99 -4.65 -7.02
C ASN A 102 14.08 -4.42 -5.80
N LEU A 103 14.47 -3.53 -4.89
CA LEU A 103 13.67 -3.16 -3.73
C LEU A 103 12.34 -2.49 -4.14
N ILE A 104 12.40 -1.49 -5.02
CA ILE A 104 11.21 -0.75 -5.47
C ILE A 104 10.26 -1.64 -6.25
N THR A 105 10.77 -2.48 -7.16
CA THR A 105 9.92 -3.37 -7.95
C THR A 105 9.28 -4.46 -7.11
N GLU A 106 9.96 -4.98 -6.08
CA GLU A 106 9.36 -5.94 -5.14
C GLU A 106 8.26 -5.27 -4.29
N MET A 107 8.45 -4.04 -3.83
CA MET A 107 7.41 -3.27 -3.14
C MET A 107 6.18 -3.08 -4.03
N LEU A 108 6.38 -2.60 -5.27
CA LEU A 108 5.30 -2.38 -6.23
C LEU A 108 4.54 -3.68 -6.53
N LYS A 109 5.27 -4.78 -6.73
CA LYS A 109 4.67 -6.09 -6.99
C LYS A 109 3.78 -6.55 -5.85
N GLN A 110 4.24 -6.48 -4.60
CA GLN A 110 3.41 -6.90 -3.46
C GLN A 110 2.15 -6.03 -3.31
N VAL A 111 2.25 -4.72 -3.54
CA VAL A 111 1.08 -3.83 -3.53
C VAL A 111 0.11 -4.18 -4.65
N ASP A 112 0.61 -4.39 -5.87
CA ASP A 112 -0.22 -4.76 -7.03
C ASP A 112 -0.93 -6.10 -6.82
N ASP A 113 -0.20 -7.13 -6.35
CA ASP A 113 -0.74 -8.46 -6.09
C ASP A 113 -1.90 -8.40 -5.07
N GLU A 114 -1.73 -7.71 -3.93
CA GLU A 114 -2.77 -7.64 -2.89
C GLU A 114 -4.01 -6.84 -3.34
N LEU A 115 -3.82 -5.75 -4.09
CA LEU A 115 -4.93 -4.91 -4.55
C LEU A 115 -5.71 -5.57 -5.69
N ASN A 116 -5.03 -6.17 -6.67
CA ASN A 116 -5.68 -6.83 -7.81
C ASN A 116 -6.44 -8.09 -7.41
N ASN A 117 -5.88 -8.90 -6.50
CA ASN A 117 -6.56 -10.08 -5.97
C ASN A 117 -7.92 -9.72 -5.34
N THR A 118 -7.98 -8.58 -4.65
CA THR A 118 -9.20 -8.11 -4.00
C THR A 118 -10.20 -7.53 -5.01
N GLN A 119 -9.74 -6.73 -5.97
CA GLN A 119 -10.63 -6.16 -6.99
C GLN A 119 -11.26 -7.22 -7.91
N LEU A 120 -10.51 -8.28 -8.25
CA LEU A 120 -11.03 -9.42 -9.02
C LEU A 120 -12.15 -10.14 -8.27
N GLN A 121 -11.99 -10.37 -6.97
CA GLN A 121 -13.04 -10.97 -6.13
C GLN A 121 -14.31 -10.12 -6.10
N ASN A 122 -14.16 -8.79 -6.02
CA ASN A 122 -15.30 -7.86 -5.98
C ASN A 122 -16.05 -7.79 -7.32
N ARG A 123 -15.34 -7.88 -8.45
CA ARG A 123 -15.97 -7.94 -9.79
C ARG A 123 -16.74 -9.24 -10.01
N SER A 124 -16.20 -10.38 -9.59
CA SER A 124 -16.89 -11.67 -9.70
C SER A 124 -18.20 -11.72 -8.90
N GLN A 125 -18.28 -11.04 -7.75
CA GLN A 125 -19.51 -10.96 -6.96
C GLN A 125 -20.57 -10.02 -7.57
N ARG A 126 -20.18 -8.91 -8.21
CA ARG A 126 -21.13 -8.01 -8.91
C ARG A 126 -21.79 -8.65 -10.13
N LEU A 127 -21.08 -9.52 -10.86
CA LEU A 127 -21.62 -10.23 -12.04
C LEU A 127 -22.64 -11.33 -11.71
N LEU A 128 -22.70 -11.80 -10.46
CA LEU A 128 -23.67 -12.81 -10.01
C LEU A 128 -25.01 -12.20 -9.55
N LEU A 129 -25.12 -10.87 -9.49
CA LEU A 129 -26.29 -10.13 -9.00
C LEU A 129 -27.02 -9.33 -10.09
N THR A 130 -26.68 -9.54 -11.36
CA THR A 130 -27.35 -9.01 -12.56
C THR A 130 -27.90 -10.13 -13.41
#